data_AF-A0A8H4UZP3-F1
#
_entry.id   AF-A0A8H4UZP3-F1
#
_cell.length_a   1.000
_cell.length_b   1.000
_cell.length_c   1.000
_cell.angle_alpha   90.00
_cell.angle_beta   90.00
_cell.angle_gamma   90.00
#
_symmetry.space_group_name_H-M   'P 1'
#
loop_
_entity.id
_entity.type
_entity.pdbx_description
1 polymer ?
#
loop_
_entity_poly.entity_id
_entity_poly.type
_entity_poly.pdbx_seq_one_letter_code
_entity_poly.pdbx_strand_id
1 'polypeptide(L)' 'MARGNDQVTKVFYHGKADDFVIFIDDFAAAPKWRQDRTVPLAQVVSGWKVFVTHK' A
#
# COMPACT_ATOMS: atom_id res chain seq x y z
N MET A 1 5.85 -12.29 -17.79
CA MET A 1 4.74 -13.14 -17.32
C MET A 1 3.71 -12.23 -16.69
N ALA A 2 2.47 -12.24 -17.17
CA ALA A 2 1.44 -11.30 -16.72
C ALA A 2 1.07 -11.60 -15.25
N ARG A 3 1.32 -10.63 -14.35
CA ARG A 3 0.84 -10.64 -12.95
C ARG A 3 -0.68 -10.44 -12.92
N GLY A 4 -1.42 -11.41 -13.46
CA GLY A 4 -2.88 -11.32 -13.63
C GLY A 4 -3.70 -11.75 -12.42
N ASN A 5 -3.08 -12.19 -11.32
CA ASN A 5 -3.80 -12.81 -10.20
C ASN A 5 -3.22 -12.52 -8.80
N ASP A 6 -2.31 -11.56 -8.66
CA ASP A 6 -1.83 -11.18 -7.33
C ASP A 6 -2.92 -10.36 -6.64
N GLN A 7 -3.45 -10.87 -5.52
CA GLN A 7 -4.42 -10.15 -4.69
C GLN A 7 -3.76 -8.88 -4.14
N VAL A 8 -3.95 -7.77 -4.83
CA VAL A 8 -3.40 -6.48 -4.41
C VAL A 8 -4.26 -5.94 -3.27
N THR A 9 -3.66 -5.73 -2.10
CA THR A 9 -4.35 -5.16 -0.94
C THR A 9 -4.28 -3.64 -1.01
N LYS A 10 -5.44 -2.98 -0.87
CA LYS A 10 -5.54 -1.52 -0.85
C LYS A 10 -5.50 -1.00 0.59
N VAL A 11 -4.63 -0.03 0.85
CA VAL A 11 -4.61 0.68 2.12
C VAL A 11 -5.10 2.10 1.89
N PHE A 12 -6.18 2.46 2.59
CA PHE A 12 -6.79 3.77 2.52
C PHE A 12 -6.31 4.66 3.65
N TYR A 13 -6.01 5.90 3.31
CA TYR A 13 -5.76 6.97 4.27
C TYR A 13 -6.73 8.12 3.98
N HIS A 14 -7.65 8.34 4.91
CA HIS A 14 -8.62 9.42 4.83
C HIS A 14 -7.99 10.73 5.33
N GLY A 15 -7.66 11.62 4.40
CA GLY A 15 -7.13 12.94 4.71
C GLY A 15 -8.24 13.94 5.03
N LYS A 16 -7.86 15.20 5.28
CA LYS A 16 -8.82 16.26 5.61
C LYS A 16 -9.63 16.76 4.41
N ALA A 17 -9.05 16.70 3.22
CA ALA A 17 -9.65 17.17 1.97
C ALA A 17 -9.68 16.06 0.92
N ASP A 18 -8.61 15.26 0.88
CA ASP A 18 -8.42 14.20 -0.10
C ASP A 18 -8.22 12.84 0.59
N ASP A 19 -8.73 11.79 -0.03
CA ASP A 19 -8.44 10.41 0.35
C ASP A 19 -7.33 9.85 -0.53
N PHE A 20 -6.41 9.15 0.11
CA PHE A 20 -5.24 8.54 -0.53
C PHE A 20 -5.32 7.03 -0.45
N VAL A 21 -4.88 6.37 -1.52
CA VAL A 21 -4.79 4.91 -1.56
C VAL A 21 -3.42 4.48 -2.05
N ILE A 22 -2.84 3.51 -1.36
CA ILE A 22 -1.64 2.80 -1.76
C ILE A 22 -1.93 1.31 -1.89
N PHE A 23 -1.05 0.63 -2.61
CA PHE A 23 -1.15 -0.80 -2.86
C PHE A 23 -0.02 -1.53 -2.16
N ILE A 24 -0.36 -2.63 -1.49
CA ILE A 24 0.59 -3.55 -0.86
C ILE A 24 0.28 -4.98 -1.31
N ASP A 25 1.31 -5.83 -1.32
CA ASP A 25 1.17 -7.22 -1.78
C ASP A 25 0.59 -8.14 -0.69
N ASP A 26 0.73 -7.78 0.59
CA ASP A 26 0.24 -8.56 1.73
C ASP A 26 -0.43 -7.66 2.78
N PHE A 27 -1.67 -8.00 3.16
CA PHE A 27 -2.43 -7.32 4.21
C PHE A 27 -1.68 -7.23 5.55
N ALA A 28 -0.88 -8.25 5.90
CA ALA A 28 -0.12 -8.28 7.13
C ALA A 28 1.15 -7.39 7.09
N ALA A 29 1.61 -6.97 5.91
CA ALA A 29 2.85 -6.22 5.75
C ALA A 29 2.77 -4.83 6.40
N ALA A 30 1.67 -4.09 6.20
CA ALA A 30 1.52 -2.75 6.74
C ALA A 30 1.43 -2.69 8.29
N PRO A 31 0.65 -3.56 8.97
CA PRO A 31 0.70 -3.67 10.44
C PRO A 31 2.08 -4.04 10.98
N LYS A 32 2.78 -5.01 10.36
CA LYS A 32 4.13 -5.43 10.78
C LYS A 32 5.15 -4.30 10.64
N TRP A 33 5.14 -3.60 9.50
CA TRP A 33 6.01 -2.44 9.28
C TRP A 33 5.76 -1.29 10.26
N ARG A 34 4.51 -1.11 10.71
CA ARG A 34 4.20 -0.13 11.76
C ARG A 34 4.83 -0.47 13.11
N GLN A 35 5.04 -1.76 13.41
CA GLN A 35 5.70 -2.24 14.62
C GLN A 35 7.23 -2.22 14.47
N ASP A 36 7.73 -2.59 13.29
CA ASP A 36 9.15 -2.60 12.97
C ASP A 36 9.45 -1.82 11.68
N ARG A 37 10.00 -0.62 11.84
CA ARG A 37 10.37 0.29 10.74
C ARG A 37 11.77 0.06 10.19
N THR A 38 12.50 -0.96 10.68
CA THR A 38 13.80 -1.34 10.11
C THR A 38 13.63 -2.05 8.76
N VAL A 39 12.45 -2.65 8.53
CA VAL A 39 12.08 -3.23 7.24
C VAL A 39 11.97 -2.12 6.17
N PRO A 40 12.71 -2.23 5.05
CA PRO A 40 12.62 -1.25 3.99
C PRO A 40 11.22 -1.18 3.38
N LEU A 41 10.69 0.03 3.19
CA LEU A 41 9.35 0.24 2.64
C LEU A 41 9.18 -0.38 1.23
N ALA A 42 10.28 -0.50 0.47
CA ALA A 42 10.34 -1.19 -0.82
C ALA A 42 9.87 -2.66 -0.77
N GLN A 43 9.93 -3.30 0.40
CA GLN A 43 9.45 -4.67 0.63
C GLN A 43 7.99 -4.73 1.09
N VAL A 44 7.38 -3.58 1.34
CA VAL A 44 6.02 -3.46 1.89
C VAL A 44 5.04 -2.97 0.83
N VAL A 45 5.44 -1.99 0.02
CA VAL A 45 4.57 -1.41 -1.02
C VAL A 45 4.74 -2.13 -2.37
N SER A 46 3.64 -2.36 -3.06
CA SER A 46 3.65 -2.94 -4.42
C SER A 46 4.25 -2.00 -5.46
N GLY A 47 4.33 -0.70 -5.14
CA GLY A 47 4.90 0.31 -6.01
C GLY A 47 4.98 1.70 -5.37
N TRP A 48 5.77 2.57 -5.98
CA TRP A 48 6.06 3.93 -5.51
C TRP A 48 5.11 4.95 -6.10
N LYS A 49 3.81 4.71 -5.96
CA LYS A 49 2.76 5.63 -6.43
C LYS A 49 1.63 5.70 -5.41
N VAL A 50 1.31 6.93 -5.01
CA VAL A 50 0.13 7.24 -4.21
C VAL A 50 -0.98 7.68 -5.15
N PHE A 51 -2.16 7.10 -4.99
CA PHE A 51 -3.34 7.42 -5.78
C PHE A 51 -4.32 8.22 -4.94
N VAL A 52 -5.17 8.98 -5.60
CA VAL A 52 -6.23 9.79 -4.99
C VAL A 52 -7.56 9.23 -5.48
N THR A 53 -8.54 9.06 -4.59
CA THR A 53 -9.78 8.34 -4.94
C THR A 53 -10.71 9.10 -5.89
N HIS A 54 -10.55 10.42 -6.01
CA HIS A 54 -11.42 11.29 -6.81
C HIS A 54 -10.73 11.90 -8.04
N LYS A 55 -9.56 11.39 -8.44
CA LYS A 55 -8.80 11.83 -9.63
C LYS A 55 -8.29 10.66 -10.47
#